data_AF-A0A1F2TM92-F1
#
_entry.id   AF-A0A1F2TM92-F1
#
_cell.length_a   1.000
_cell.length_b   1.000
_cell.length_c   1.000
_cell.angle_alpha   90.00
_cell.angle_beta   90.00
_cell.angle_gamma   90.00
#
_symmetry.space_group_name_H-M   'P 1'
#
loop_
_entity.id
_entity.type
_entity.pdbx_description
1 polymer ?
#
loop_
_entity_poly.entity_id
_entity_poly.type
_entity_poly.pdbx_seq_one_letter_code
_entity_poly.pdbx_strand_id
1 'polypeptide(L)'
;MKLTRLRLRNFRCFRNETAIEFDDITALVGKNDSGKSTIMEALDLFLNDNDPDKDDSSKDGDPNDLTIICDFSDLPDEVVIDDTNPTRLCTELLLNSVGNLEIHKTYSGKLQKPKCSSIDAYANHPTAEGVKDLLQLKNPDLKKRAAELGANLEGIDQKVNAQLRARIRDHVGNLAIAPSKVPLNADNAKKIWDELRKSVFV
;
A
#
# COMPACT_ATOMS: atom_id res chain seq x y z
N MET A 1 -5.93 2.70 -13.19
CA MET A 1 -5.98 1.65 -12.16
C MET A 1 -7.44 1.28 -11.96
N LYS A 2 -7.75 -0.01 -11.84
CA LYS A 2 -9.11 -0.51 -11.66
C LYS A 2 -9.24 -1.18 -10.29
N LEU A 3 -10.23 -0.78 -9.49
CA LEU A 3 -10.58 -1.48 -8.25
C LEU A 3 -11.11 -2.87 -8.60
N THR A 4 -10.51 -3.90 -8.01
CA THR A 4 -10.95 -5.31 -8.22
C THR A 4 -11.51 -5.93 -6.96
N ARG A 5 -11.04 -5.49 -5.79
CA ARG A 5 -11.48 -6.06 -4.52
C ARG A 5 -11.44 -5.04 -3.40
N LEU A 6 -12.48 -5.05 -2.59
CA LEU A 6 -12.52 -4.41 -1.27
C LEU A 6 -12.55 -5.50 -0.21
N ARG A 7 -11.74 -5.37 0.83
CA ARG A 7 -11.86 -6.15 2.05
C ARG A 7 -12.05 -5.23 3.24
N LEU A 8 -13.03 -5.56 4.06
CA LEU A 8 -13.38 -4.82 5.27
C LEU A 8 -13.15 -5.70 6.47
N ARG A 9 -12.40 -5.18 7.45
CA ARG A 9 -12.14 -5.86 8.73
C ARG A 9 -12.40 -4.90 9.87
N ASN A 10 -13.15 -5.37 10.86
CA ASN A 10 -13.58 -4.59 12.02
C ASN A 10 -14.26 -3.24 11.64
N PHE A 11 -15.05 -3.24 10.57
CA PHE A 11 -15.75 -2.04 10.07
C PHE A 11 -17.26 -2.23 10.12
N ARG A 12 -17.92 -1.61 11.10
CA ARG A 12 -19.35 -1.69 11.39
C ARG A 12 -19.85 -3.13 11.47
N CYS A 13 -20.67 -3.58 10.50
CA CYS A 13 -21.19 -4.94 10.43
C CYS A 13 -20.16 -5.97 9.94
N PHE A 14 -19.06 -5.53 9.32
CA PHE A 14 -17.97 -6.38 8.84
C PHE A 14 -16.93 -6.61 9.93
N ARG A 15 -17.29 -7.42 10.94
CA ARG A 15 -16.39 -7.75 12.06
C ARG A 15 -15.16 -8.53 11.60
N ASN A 16 -15.40 -9.63 10.88
CA ASN A 16 -14.34 -10.43 10.28
C ASN A 16 -13.99 -9.89 8.90
N GLU A 17 -12.77 -10.17 8.42
CA GLU A 17 -12.36 -9.80 7.07
C GLU A 17 -13.35 -10.37 6.04
N THR A 18 -14.03 -9.49 5.33
CA THR A 18 -15.04 -9.83 4.33
C THR A 18 -14.61 -9.23 3.01
N ALA A 19 -14.52 -10.06 1.97
CA ALA A 19 -14.15 -9.65 0.62
C ALA A 19 -15.37 -9.37 -0.25
N ILE A 20 -15.29 -8.30 -1.03
CA ILE A 20 -16.23 -7.92 -2.07
C ILE A 20 -15.41 -7.73 -3.35
N GLU A 21 -15.68 -8.55 -4.35
CA GLU A 21 -15.06 -8.46 -5.67
C GLU A 21 -15.84 -7.46 -6.54
N PHE A 22 -15.13 -6.75 -7.42
CA PHE A 22 -15.68 -5.74 -8.32
C PHE A 22 -15.35 -6.07 -9.78
N ASP A 23 -16.39 -6.10 -10.60
CA ASP A 23 -16.31 -6.09 -12.06
C ASP A 23 -16.57 -4.69 -12.62
N ASP A 24 -16.55 -4.53 -13.95
CA ASP A 24 -16.81 -3.24 -14.64
C ASP A 24 -18.14 -2.61 -14.22
N ILE A 25 -19.14 -3.44 -13.93
CA ILE A 25 -20.43 -3.03 -13.37
C ILE A 25 -20.77 -3.98 -12.24
N THR A 26 -20.84 -3.45 -11.02
CA THR A 26 -21.16 -4.22 -9.82
C THR A 26 -22.44 -3.68 -9.17
N ALA A 27 -23.44 -4.54 -9.00
CA ALA A 27 -24.71 -4.16 -8.37
C ALA A 27 -24.81 -4.76 -6.95
N LEU A 28 -24.89 -3.89 -5.94
CA LEU A 28 -25.10 -4.29 -4.55
C LEU A 28 -26.59 -4.38 -4.24
N VAL A 29 -27.12 -5.59 -4.05
CA VAL A 29 -28.54 -5.85 -3.72
C VAL A 29 -28.69 -6.55 -2.38
N GLY A 30 -29.78 -6.27 -1.67
CA GLY A 30 -30.03 -6.83 -0.34
C GLY A 30 -31.02 -5.99 0.46
N LYS A 31 -31.53 -6.54 1.57
CA LYS A 31 -32.44 -5.83 2.49
C LYS A 31 -31.80 -4.56 3.06
N ASN A 32 -32.62 -3.64 3.56
CA ASN A 32 -32.10 -2.50 4.31
C ASN A 32 -31.23 -2.98 5.48
N ASP A 33 -30.22 -2.17 5.81
CA ASP A 33 -29.27 -2.44 6.90
C ASP A 33 -28.40 -3.69 6.72
N SER A 34 -28.37 -4.28 5.52
CA SER A 34 -27.50 -5.42 5.20
C SER A 34 -26.03 -5.06 4.92
N GLY A 35 -25.62 -3.81 5.17
CA GLY A 35 -24.23 -3.34 4.95
C GLY A 35 -23.94 -2.77 3.55
N LYS A 36 -24.92 -2.60 2.67
CA LYS A 36 -24.70 -2.03 1.32
C LYS A 36 -24.13 -0.61 1.36
N SER A 37 -24.75 0.28 2.12
CA SER A 37 -24.25 1.65 2.30
C SER A 37 -22.88 1.65 2.98
N THR A 38 -22.66 0.74 3.94
CA THR A 38 -21.36 0.56 4.60
C THR A 38 -20.23 0.23 3.62
N ILE A 39 -20.48 -0.59 2.59
CA ILE A 39 -19.49 -0.85 1.54
C ILE A 39 -19.14 0.43 0.78
N MET A 40 -20.15 1.22 0.39
CA MET A 40 -19.95 2.49 -0.32
C MET A 40 -19.23 3.53 0.53
N GLU A 41 -19.57 3.61 1.81
CA GLU A 41 -18.94 4.53 2.77
C GLU A 41 -17.48 4.14 3.04
N ALA A 42 -17.16 2.83 3.14
CA ALA A 42 -15.78 2.39 3.26
C ALA A 42 -14.94 2.75 2.02
N LEU A 43 -15.53 2.63 0.82
CA LEU A 43 -14.88 3.09 -0.40
C LEU A 43 -14.68 4.59 -0.40
N ASP A 44 -15.66 5.37 0.04
CA ASP A 44 -15.52 6.83 0.18
C ASP A 44 -14.37 7.20 1.13
N LEU A 45 -14.33 6.58 2.32
CA LEU A 45 -13.25 6.78 3.29
C LEU A 45 -11.87 6.45 2.69
N PHE A 46 -11.79 5.33 1.97
CA PHE A 46 -10.55 4.90 1.34
C PHE A 46 -10.14 5.85 0.21
N LEU A 47 -11.06 6.23 -0.68
CA LEU A 47 -10.78 6.98 -1.90
C LEU A 47 -10.56 8.47 -1.66
N ASN A 48 -11.23 9.05 -0.66
CA ASN A 48 -11.18 10.48 -0.38
C ASN A 48 -10.26 10.85 0.79
N ASP A 49 -9.47 9.90 1.30
CA ASP A 49 -8.58 10.09 2.47
C ASP A 49 -9.34 10.64 3.70
N ASN A 50 -10.62 10.27 3.86
CA ASN A 50 -11.41 10.62 5.03
C ASN A 50 -11.07 9.70 6.21
N ASP A 51 -11.15 10.24 7.42
CA ASP A 51 -11.04 9.45 8.64
C ASP A 51 -12.42 8.88 9.04
N PRO A 52 -12.49 7.63 9.54
CA PRO A 52 -13.72 7.05 10.04
C PRO A 52 -14.21 7.73 11.33
N ASP A 53 -15.48 7.55 11.63
CA ASP A 53 -16.08 7.95 12.90
C ASP A 53 -15.79 6.94 14.01
N LYS A 54 -15.86 7.38 15.27
CA LYS A 54 -15.64 6.50 16.44
C LYS A 54 -16.55 5.27 16.46
N ASP A 55 -17.73 5.39 15.85
CA ASP A 55 -18.76 4.36 15.83
C ASP A 55 -18.64 3.43 14.60
N ASP A 56 -17.64 3.65 13.73
CA ASP A 56 -17.36 2.80 12.57
C ASP A 56 -16.62 1.51 12.92
N SER A 57 -16.01 1.41 14.11
CA SER A 57 -15.44 0.14 14.57
C SER A 57 -16.54 -0.84 14.97
N SER A 58 -16.36 -2.12 14.65
CA SER A 58 -17.29 -3.14 15.13
C SER A 58 -17.29 -3.19 16.67
N LYS A 59 -18.47 -3.18 17.29
CA LYS A 59 -18.63 -3.12 18.75
C LYS A 59 -17.88 -4.21 19.52
N ASP A 60 -17.77 -5.41 18.93
CA ASP A 60 -17.12 -6.58 19.52
C ASP A 60 -15.86 -7.04 18.74
N GLY A 61 -15.26 -6.15 17.95
CA GLY A 61 -14.01 -6.40 17.23
C GLY A 61 -12.79 -5.79 17.93
N ASP A 62 -11.59 -5.94 17.35
CA ASP A 62 -10.37 -5.34 17.91
C ASP A 62 -10.32 -3.84 17.56
N PRO A 63 -10.44 -2.92 18.53
CA PRO A 63 -10.45 -1.49 18.28
C PRO A 63 -9.12 -0.94 17.71
N ASN A 64 -8.07 -1.75 17.57
CA ASN A 64 -6.83 -1.36 16.89
C ASN A 64 -6.76 -1.75 15.42
N ASP A 65 -7.74 -2.52 14.93
CA ASP A 65 -7.65 -3.21 13.64
C ASP A 65 -8.82 -2.88 12.70
N LEU A 66 -9.40 -1.68 12.83
CA LEU A 66 -10.31 -1.16 11.80
C LEU A 66 -9.49 -0.99 10.53
N THR A 67 -9.74 -1.84 9.53
CA THR A 67 -8.94 -1.88 8.30
C THR A 67 -9.83 -1.92 7.07
N ILE A 68 -9.52 -1.03 6.13
CA ILE A 68 -10.08 -1.01 4.78
C ILE A 68 -8.95 -1.37 3.82
N ILE A 69 -9.15 -2.43 3.03
CA ILE A 69 -8.14 -2.97 2.14
C ILE A 69 -8.68 -2.93 0.72
N CYS A 70 -7.94 -2.34 -0.21
CA CYS A 70 -8.31 -2.28 -1.62
C CYS A 70 -7.22 -2.90 -2.48
N ASP A 71 -7.64 -3.71 -3.46
CA ASP A 71 -6.76 -4.27 -4.47
C ASP A 71 -7.05 -3.63 -5.83
N PHE A 72 -6.00 -3.13 -6.47
CA PHE A 72 -6.07 -2.49 -7.78
C PHE A 72 -5.34 -3.30 -8.84
N SER A 73 -6.01 -3.55 -9.96
CA SER A 73 -5.45 -4.11 -11.18
C SER A 73 -5.34 -3.02 -12.26
N ASP A 74 -5.04 -3.42 -13.50
CA ASP A 74 -4.94 -2.52 -14.65
C ASP A 74 -4.06 -1.31 -14.33
N LEU A 75 -2.86 -1.65 -13.88
CA LEU A 75 -1.86 -0.72 -13.40
C LEU A 75 -1.14 -0.11 -14.60
N PRO A 76 -0.83 1.18 -14.58
CA PRO A 76 -0.04 1.79 -15.64
C PRO A 76 1.34 1.11 -15.75
N ASP A 77 1.84 0.99 -16.98
CA ASP A 77 3.12 0.35 -17.28
C ASP A 77 4.30 1.00 -16.54
N GLU A 78 4.25 2.33 -16.42
CA GLU A 78 5.21 3.16 -15.70
C GLU A 78 4.48 4.13 -14.76
N VAL A 79 5.11 4.40 -13.63
CA VAL A 79 4.67 5.32 -12.58
C VAL A 79 5.84 6.13 -12.07
N VAL A 80 5.59 7.38 -11.71
CA VAL A 80 6.53 8.16 -10.91
C VAL A 80 6.10 8.01 -9.46
N ILE A 81 6.96 7.49 -8.59
CA ILE A 81 6.57 7.18 -7.19
C ILE A 81 7.20 8.11 -6.15
N ASP A 82 8.43 8.59 -6.30
CA ASP A 82 9.09 9.35 -5.23
C ASP A 82 9.79 10.64 -5.67
N ASP A 83 10.15 10.76 -6.95
CA ASP A 83 10.76 11.96 -7.52
C ASP A 83 10.21 12.24 -8.93
N THR A 84 11.04 12.35 -9.97
CA THR A 84 10.60 12.71 -11.34
C THR A 84 10.81 11.59 -12.37
N ASN A 85 11.40 10.48 -11.96
CA ASN A 85 11.81 9.43 -12.89
C ASN A 85 10.76 8.30 -12.88
N PRO A 86 10.29 7.85 -14.06
CA PRO A 86 9.38 6.73 -14.15
C PRO A 86 10.06 5.43 -13.69
N THR A 87 9.27 4.56 -13.09
CA THR A 87 9.63 3.19 -12.69
C THR A 87 8.40 2.29 -12.85
N ARG A 88 8.53 0.99 -12.57
CA ARG A 88 7.40 0.04 -12.61
C ARG A 88 7.15 -0.51 -11.22
N LEU A 89 5.88 -0.67 -10.84
CA LEU A 89 5.51 -1.22 -9.52
C LEU A 89 6.06 -2.62 -9.29
N CYS A 90 6.15 -3.43 -10.35
CA CYS A 90 6.77 -4.76 -10.29
C CYS A 90 8.27 -4.68 -10.01
N THR A 91 9.01 -3.77 -10.66
CA THR A 91 10.45 -3.52 -10.39
C THR A 91 10.69 -3.02 -8.98
N GLU A 92 9.74 -2.26 -8.43
CA GLU A 92 9.78 -1.76 -7.05
C GLU A 92 9.28 -2.77 -6.02
N LEU A 93 8.84 -3.96 -6.47
CA LEU A 93 8.36 -5.06 -5.63
C LEU A 93 7.19 -4.61 -4.72
N LEU A 94 6.27 -3.84 -5.30
CA LEU A 94 5.08 -3.27 -4.65
C LEU A 94 3.78 -4.01 -5.00
N LEU A 95 3.86 -5.15 -5.68
CA LEU A 95 2.70 -5.93 -6.09
C LEU A 95 2.56 -7.22 -5.26
N ASN A 96 1.33 -7.64 -5.02
CA ASN A 96 1.04 -8.90 -4.35
C ASN A 96 1.27 -10.11 -5.28
N SER A 97 0.98 -11.32 -4.81
CA SER A 97 1.24 -12.56 -5.56
C SER A 97 0.43 -12.72 -6.85
N VAL A 98 -0.65 -11.94 -7.02
CA VAL A 98 -1.47 -11.95 -8.23
C VAL A 98 -1.19 -10.75 -9.14
N GLY A 99 -0.20 -9.92 -8.81
CA GLY A 99 0.21 -8.76 -9.61
C GLY A 99 -0.62 -7.51 -9.37
N ASN A 100 -1.45 -7.47 -8.33
CA ASN A 100 -2.24 -6.30 -7.97
C ASN A 100 -1.49 -5.41 -6.97
N LEU A 101 -1.81 -4.11 -6.99
CA LEU A 101 -1.44 -3.19 -5.93
C LEU A 101 -2.46 -3.32 -4.80
N GLU A 102 -2.06 -3.93 -3.68
CA GLU A 102 -2.91 -4.17 -2.52
C GLU A 102 -2.56 -3.21 -1.39
N ILE A 103 -3.49 -2.33 -1.03
CA ILE A 103 -3.28 -1.26 -0.05
C ILE A 103 -4.15 -1.49 1.17
N HIS A 104 -3.53 -1.50 2.35
CA HIS A 104 -4.18 -1.62 3.64
C HIS A 104 -4.15 -0.25 4.33
N LYS A 105 -5.31 0.33 4.59
CA LYS A 105 -5.46 1.49 5.49
C LYS A 105 -5.99 1.01 6.84
N THR A 106 -5.18 1.14 7.87
CA THR A 106 -5.53 0.76 9.25
C THR A 106 -5.82 2.02 10.06
N TYR A 107 -6.81 1.96 10.95
CA TYR A 107 -7.22 3.05 11.81
C TYR A 107 -7.38 2.57 13.26
N SER A 108 -7.19 3.48 14.22
CA SER A 108 -7.44 3.19 15.63
C SER A 108 -8.85 3.62 16.04
N GLY A 109 -9.74 2.65 16.24
CA GLY A 109 -11.09 2.81 16.80
C GLY A 109 -11.12 3.18 18.29
N LYS A 110 -9.96 3.20 18.97
CA LYS A 110 -9.87 3.63 20.39
C LYS A 110 -10.07 5.13 20.58
N LEU A 111 -9.88 5.91 19.51
CA LEU A 111 -9.90 7.37 19.56
C LEU A 111 -11.32 7.90 19.34
N GLN A 112 -11.68 8.99 20.01
CA GLN A 112 -12.93 9.73 19.75
C GLN A 112 -13.01 10.26 18.31
N LYS A 113 -11.84 10.46 17.69
CA LYS A 113 -11.67 10.73 16.27
C LYS A 113 -10.64 9.71 15.77
N PRO A 114 -11.07 8.55 15.26
CA PRO A 114 -10.18 7.61 14.63
C PRO A 114 -9.29 8.32 13.62
N LYS A 115 -8.03 7.91 13.56
CA LYS A 115 -7.07 8.41 12.59
C LYS A 115 -6.41 7.24 11.91
N CYS A 116 -6.06 7.44 10.65
CA CYS A 116 -5.24 6.48 9.92
C CYS A 116 -3.90 6.28 10.65
N SER A 117 -3.69 5.06 11.17
CA SER A 117 -2.50 4.66 11.90
C SER A 117 -1.43 4.10 10.98
N SER A 118 -1.83 3.35 9.94
CA SER A 118 -0.91 2.83 8.93
C SER A 118 -1.52 2.85 7.53
N ILE A 119 -0.64 3.07 6.55
CA ILE A 119 -0.92 2.83 5.14
C ILE A 119 0.18 1.91 4.65
N ASP A 120 -0.18 0.68 4.30
CA ASP A 120 0.77 -0.35 3.92
C ASP A 120 0.41 -0.92 2.54
N ALA A 121 1.41 -1.15 1.69
CA ALA A 121 1.25 -2.05 0.56
C ALA A 121 1.52 -3.49 1.02
N TYR A 122 0.61 -4.42 0.75
CA TYR A 122 0.89 -5.85 0.95
C TYR A 122 1.44 -6.43 -0.36
N ALA A 123 2.72 -6.76 -0.35
CA ALA A 123 3.46 -7.10 -1.57
C ALA A 123 4.43 -8.26 -1.36
N ASN A 124 4.82 -8.90 -2.46
CA ASN A 124 5.98 -9.78 -2.49
C ASN A 124 7.24 -8.93 -2.47
N HIS A 125 7.73 -8.61 -1.27
CA HIS A 125 8.81 -7.65 -1.05
C HIS A 125 10.07 -8.34 -0.48
N PRO A 126 11.28 -7.76 -0.65
CA PRO A 126 12.49 -8.26 -0.01
C PRO A 126 12.37 -8.29 1.51
N THR A 127 12.78 -9.40 2.13
CA THR A 127 12.90 -9.51 3.59
C THR A 127 14.33 -9.71 4.07
N ALA A 128 15.29 -9.86 3.15
CA ALA A 128 16.70 -9.96 3.49
C ALA A 128 17.23 -8.67 4.14
N GLU A 129 18.20 -8.80 5.04
CA GLU A 129 18.84 -7.67 5.69
C GLU A 129 19.52 -6.74 4.67
N GLY A 130 19.45 -5.44 4.92
CA GLY A 130 20.01 -4.42 4.03
C GLY A 130 19.19 -4.09 2.78
N VAL A 131 18.12 -4.84 2.48
CA VAL A 131 17.25 -4.58 1.30
C VAL A 131 15.75 -4.46 1.60
N LYS A 132 15.32 -4.83 2.82
CA LYS A 132 13.90 -4.80 3.23
C LYS A 132 13.27 -3.42 3.39
N ASP A 133 14.09 -2.39 3.56
CA ASP A 133 13.67 -1.01 3.92
C ASP A 133 14.04 0.04 2.84
N LEU A 134 14.45 -0.40 1.64
CA LEU A 134 15.00 0.51 0.63
C LEU A 134 14.00 1.59 0.17
N LEU A 135 12.69 1.34 0.26
CA LEU A 135 11.67 2.33 -0.09
C LEU A 135 11.53 3.45 0.96
N GLN A 136 11.93 3.18 2.21
CA GLN A 136 11.89 4.15 3.31
C GLN A 136 13.13 5.06 3.34
N LEU A 137 14.22 4.65 2.69
CA LEU A 137 15.48 5.40 2.65
C LEU A 137 15.42 6.59 1.69
N LYS A 138 16.04 7.70 2.09
CA LYS A 138 16.27 8.85 1.21
C LYS A 138 17.46 8.59 0.29
N ASN A 139 17.60 9.39 -0.77
CA ASN A 139 18.71 9.27 -1.73
C ASN A 139 20.11 9.15 -1.08
N PRO A 140 20.49 10.00 -0.08
CA PRO A 140 21.80 9.89 0.56
C PRO A 140 21.96 8.57 1.32
N ASP A 141 20.89 8.09 1.96
CA ASP A 141 20.90 6.85 2.73
C ASP A 141 20.96 5.62 1.80
N LEU A 142 20.34 5.69 0.62
CA LEU A 142 20.48 4.66 -0.42
C LEU A 142 21.91 4.55 -0.92
N LYS A 143 22.58 5.69 -1.18
CA LYS A 143 24.01 5.70 -1.54
C LYS A 143 24.88 5.11 -0.43
N LYS A 144 24.58 5.46 0.82
CA LYS A 144 25.28 4.90 1.99
C LYS A 144 25.07 3.38 2.07
N ARG A 145 23.83 2.92 1.91
CA ARG A 145 23.48 1.49 1.92
C ARG A 145 24.20 0.72 0.80
N ALA A 146 24.28 1.30 -0.39
CA ALA A 146 25.04 0.72 -1.50
C ALA A 146 26.52 0.57 -1.15
N ALA A 147 27.14 1.59 -0.54
CA ALA A 147 28.54 1.53 -0.11
C ALA A 147 28.77 0.50 1.01
N GLU A 148 27.87 0.43 2.00
CA GLU A 148 27.90 -0.56 3.08
C GLU A 148 27.82 -2.00 2.57
N LEU A 149 27.03 -2.23 1.51
CA LEU A 149 26.87 -3.53 0.88
C LEU A 149 27.94 -3.84 -0.18
N GLY A 150 28.74 -2.86 -0.61
CA GLY A 150 29.74 -3.02 -1.67
C GLY A 150 29.16 -2.99 -3.09
N ALA A 151 27.95 -2.46 -3.29
CA ALA A 151 27.32 -2.33 -4.59
C ALA A 151 28.01 -1.22 -5.41
N ASN A 152 28.59 -1.57 -6.56
CA ASN A 152 29.12 -0.58 -7.50
C ASN A 152 27.97 0.27 -8.06
N LEU A 153 28.10 1.60 -8.03
CA LEU A 153 27.11 2.56 -8.55
C LEU A 153 27.52 3.18 -9.90
N GLU A 154 28.56 2.66 -10.57
CA GLU A 154 28.95 3.07 -11.91
C GLU A 154 27.87 2.72 -12.94
N GLY A 155 27.67 3.61 -13.92
CA GLY A 155 26.73 3.42 -15.03
C GLY A 155 25.26 3.69 -14.70
N ILE A 156 24.94 4.20 -13.51
CA ILE A 156 23.59 4.69 -13.17
C ILE A 156 23.60 6.17 -12.78
N ASP A 157 22.46 6.83 -12.92
CA ASP A 157 22.24 8.15 -12.35
C ASP A 157 21.93 8.03 -10.85
N GLN A 158 22.94 8.35 -10.03
CA GLN A 158 22.82 8.28 -8.58
C GLN A 158 21.86 9.33 -7.98
N LYS A 159 21.28 10.23 -8.78
CA LYS A 159 20.19 11.12 -8.34
C LYS A 159 18.83 10.41 -8.39
N VAL A 160 18.74 9.27 -9.06
CA VAL A 160 17.48 8.52 -9.26
C VAL A 160 17.37 7.39 -8.24
N ASN A 161 16.46 7.52 -7.28
CA ASN A 161 16.29 6.52 -6.22
C ASN A 161 15.92 5.14 -6.77
N ALA A 162 15.08 5.06 -7.79
CA ALA A 162 14.70 3.79 -8.43
C ALA A 162 15.92 3.03 -8.98
N GLN A 163 16.87 3.74 -9.60
CA GLN A 163 18.10 3.12 -10.12
C GLN A 163 19.03 2.68 -8.98
N LEU A 164 19.13 3.46 -7.89
CA LEU A 164 19.88 3.06 -6.70
C LEU A 164 19.27 1.80 -6.06
N ARG A 165 17.95 1.75 -5.87
CA ARG A 165 17.25 0.59 -5.29
C ARG A 165 17.44 -0.65 -6.15
N ALA A 166 17.26 -0.53 -7.46
CA ALA A 166 17.49 -1.62 -8.41
C ALA A 166 18.93 -2.14 -8.32
N ARG A 167 19.93 -1.24 -8.36
CA ARG A 167 21.35 -1.63 -8.26
C ARG A 167 21.68 -2.34 -6.95
N ILE A 168 21.14 -1.88 -5.83
CA ILE A 168 21.34 -2.54 -4.52
C ILE A 168 20.72 -3.94 -4.53
N ARG A 169 19.48 -4.07 -5.03
CA ARG A 169 18.79 -5.36 -5.13
C ARG A 169 19.55 -6.35 -6.03
N ASP A 170 19.98 -5.91 -7.21
CA ASP A 170 20.75 -6.71 -8.16
C ASP A 170 22.07 -7.19 -7.57
N HIS A 171 22.75 -6.33 -6.80
CA HIS A 171 24.00 -6.68 -6.14
C HIS A 171 23.82 -7.75 -5.06
N VAL A 172 22.77 -7.65 -4.24
CA VAL A 172 22.47 -8.64 -3.19
C VAL A 172 22.00 -9.96 -3.79
N GLY A 173 21.28 -9.93 -4.91
CA GLY A 173 20.82 -11.10 -5.65
C GLY A 173 19.68 -11.83 -4.94
N ASN A 174 19.97 -12.60 -3.89
CA ASN A 174 18.93 -13.30 -3.14
C ASN A 174 18.26 -12.37 -2.13
N LEU A 175 17.12 -11.81 -2.52
CA LEU A 175 16.35 -10.83 -1.74
C LEU A 175 15.47 -11.44 -0.64
N ALA A 176 15.34 -12.77 -0.58
CA ALA A 176 14.36 -13.47 0.23
C ALA A 176 12.95 -12.86 0.07
N ILE A 177 12.42 -12.90 -1.15
CA ILE A 177 11.09 -12.33 -1.45
C ILE A 177 10.01 -13.10 -0.69
N ALA A 178 9.19 -12.38 0.08
CA ALA A 178 8.04 -12.96 0.76
C ALA A 178 6.88 -11.95 0.86
N PRO A 179 5.63 -12.42 1.00
CA PRO A 179 4.48 -11.56 1.27
C PRO A 179 4.68 -10.77 2.56
N SER A 180 4.67 -9.45 2.48
CA SER A 180 4.93 -8.57 3.62
C SER A 180 4.21 -7.22 3.47
N LYS A 181 3.99 -6.56 4.61
CA LYS A 181 3.50 -5.19 4.67
C LYS A 181 4.66 -4.23 4.49
N VAL A 182 4.57 -3.38 3.48
CA VAL A 182 5.52 -2.32 3.16
C VAL A 182 4.91 -0.98 3.61
N PRO A 183 5.44 -0.35 4.68
CA PRO A 183 4.90 0.91 5.17
C PRO A 183 5.08 2.03 4.14
N LEU A 184 3.96 2.64 3.73
CA LEU A 184 3.91 3.73 2.76
C LEU A 184 3.60 5.09 3.40
N ASN A 185 3.22 5.14 4.68
CA ASN A 185 3.08 6.40 5.42
C ASN A 185 4.29 6.72 6.33
N ALA A 186 5.39 5.98 6.19
CA ALA A 186 6.62 6.15 6.97
C ALA A 186 7.76 6.78 6.14
N ASP A 187 8.56 7.63 6.79
CA ASP A 187 9.81 8.20 6.25
C ASP A 187 9.70 8.70 4.79
N ASN A 188 10.62 8.27 3.91
CA ASN A 188 10.63 8.67 2.51
C ASN A 188 9.49 8.00 1.70
N ALA A 189 8.95 6.88 2.19
CA ALA A 189 7.87 6.16 1.51
C ALA A 189 6.55 6.93 1.50
N LYS A 190 6.39 7.96 2.36
CA LYS A 190 5.23 8.88 2.28
C LYS A 190 5.05 9.50 0.91
N LYS A 191 6.15 9.83 0.21
CA LYS A 191 6.10 10.35 -1.15
C LYS A 191 5.52 9.32 -2.14
N ILE A 192 5.88 8.05 -1.96
CA ILE A 192 5.34 6.92 -2.72
C ILE A 192 3.83 6.85 -2.58
N TRP A 193 3.32 6.90 -1.35
CA TRP A 193 1.88 6.97 -1.15
C TRP A 193 1.24 8.19 -1.83
N ASP A 194 1.85 9.37 -1.66
CA ASP A 194 1.35 10.62 -2.23
C ASP A 194 1.27 10.61 -3.77
N GLU A 195 2.17 9.91 -4.46
CA GLU A 195 2.08 9.74 -5.92
C GLU A 195 1.13 8.61 -6.33
N LEU A 196 1.16 7.46 -5.64
CA LEU A 196 0.25 6.35 -5.94
C LEU A 196 -1.21 6.77 -5.81
N ARG A 197 -1.53 7.53 -4.78
CA ARG A 197 -2.90 7.96 -4.52
C ARG A 197 -3.45 8.87 -5.62
N LYS A 198 -2.62 9.68 -6.26
CA LYS A 198 -3.02 10.47 -7.46
C LYS A 198 -3.42 9.58 -8.63
N SER A 199 -2.91 8.35 -8.70
CA SER A 199 -3.26 7.40 -9.76
C SER A 199 -4.48 6.54 -9.40
N VAL A 200 -4.85 6.48 -8.12
CA VAL A 200 -5.98 5.72 -7.58
C VAL A 200 -7.25 6.58 -7.45
N PHE A 201 -7.10 7.88 -7.16
CA PHE A 201 -8.20 8.79 -6.82
C PHE A 201 -8.59 9.77 -7.95
N VAL A 202 -8.18 9.49 -9.19
CA VAL A 202 -8.51 10.29 -10.40
C VAL A 202 -9.58 9.61 -11.23
#